data_AF-A0A8J5II41-F1
#
_entry.id   AF-A0A8J5II41-F1
#
_cell.length_a   1.000
_cell.length_b   1.000
_cell.length_c   1.000
_cell.angle_alpha   90.00
_cell.angle_beta   90.00
_cell.angle_gamma   90.00
#
_symmetry.space_group_name_H-M   'P 1'
#
loop_
_entity.id
_entity.type
_entity.pdbx_description
1 polymer ?
#
loop_
_entity_poly.entity_id
_entity_poly.type
_entity_poly.pdbx_seq_one_letter_code
_entity_poly.pdbx_strand_id
1 'polypeptide(L)'
;MKKQKCTYTARREETQKLRQEVQRLTSELQELHIRSLSPKDAALLDPAVQHVVAESNLMTTLAKNQQLNVASAQSMLAECLGDHPIATLDMLKEVDGILFGFPCRFGSMPAQVKAFFDSCGSLCATGALVGKTGGLFFSTGTQGGGQETTAFTAVTFLAHQGMTYVPLGYRGKGLVNMDEMHGGSPWGAGTLAKSGGSRQPSELELALATTQGMSFAQVTKKLAA
;
A
#
# COMPACT_ATOMS: atom_id res chain seq x y z
N MET A 1 -22.89 46.53 -27.66
CA MET A 1 -23.97 47.07 -26.81
C MET A 1 -24.62 45.93 -26.03
N LYS A 2 -24.43 45.84 -24.70
CA LYS A 2 -25.13 44.86 -23.86
C LYS A 2 -26.60 45.28 -23.77
N LYS A 3 -27.54 44.51 -24.34
CA LYS A 3 -28.98 44.78 -24.23
C LYS A 3 -29.36 44.76 -22.74
N GLN A 4 -29.76 45.91 -22.20
CA GLN A 4 -30.23 46.03 -20.84
C GLN A 4 -31.54 45.25 -20.72
N LYS A 5 -31.55 44.16 -19.94
CA LYS A 5 -32.74 43.31 -19.78
C LYS A 5 -33.90 44.15 -19.23
N CYS A 6 -35.10 43.95 -19.79
CA CYS A 6 -36.32 44.59 -19.30
C CYS A 6 -36.50 44.26 -17.80
N THR A 7 -36.72 45.28 -16.98
CA THR A 7 -36.71 45.23 -15.50
C THR A 7 -37.58 44.11 -14.91
N TYR A 8 -38.68 43.76 -15.58
CA TYR A 8 -39.56 42.65 -15.21
C TYR A 8 -38.89 41.27 -15.36
N THR A 9 -38.17 41.03 -16.47
CA THR A 9 -37.50 39.75 -16.75
C THR A 9 -36.34 39.50 -15.78
N ALA A 10 -35.57 40.54 -15.45
CA ALA A 10 -34.49 40.45 -14.47
C ALA A 10 -35.04 40.10 -13.06
N ARG A 11 -36.13 40.74 -12.62
CA ARG A 11 -36.78 40.44 -11.33
C ARG A 11 -37.37 39.02 -11.28
N ARG A 12 -37.94 38.53 -12.38
CA ARG A 12 -38.47 37.16 -12.47
C ARG A 12 -37.37 36.11 -12.36
N GLU A 13 -36.24 36.31 -13.05
CA GLU A 13 -35.07 35.43 -12.95
C GLU A 13 -34.47 35.43 -11.53
N GLU A 14 -34.36 36.60 -10.91
CA GLU A 14 -33.87 36.74 -9.54
C GLU A 14 -34.80 36.08 -8.52
N THR A 15 -36.12 36.28 -8.66
CA THR A 15 -37.13 35.61 -7.82
C THR A 15 -37.07 34.10 -7.99
N GLN A 16 -36.79 33.61 -9.20
CA GLN A 16 -36.66 32.18 -9.46
C GLN A 16 -35.40 31.60 -8.81
N LYS A 17 -34.27 32.31 -8.87
CA LYS A 17 -33.03 31.92 -8.17
C LYS A 17 -33.22 31.90 -6.67
N LEU A 18 -33.85 32.93 -6.11
CA LEU A 18 -34.16 33.00 -4.68
C LEU A 18 -35.08 31.85 -4.25
N ARG A 19 -36.10 31.50 -5.05
CA ARG A 19 -36.96 30.33 -4.76
C ARG A 19 -36.18 29.02 -4.78
N GLN A 20 -35.29 28.84 -5.75
CA GLN A 20 -34.44 27.65 -5.82
C GLN A 20 -33.51 27.57 -4.60
N GLU A 21 -32.96 28.70 -4.17
CA GLU A 21 -32.08 28.74 -3.01
C GLU A 21 -32.83 28.50 -1.69
N VAL A 22 -34.03 29.08 -1.54
CA VAL A 22 -34.91 28.80 -0.38
C VAL A 22 -35.27 27.31 -0.36
N GLN A 23 -35.58 26.71 -1.51
CA GLN A 23 -35.87 25.29 -1.59
C GLN A 23 -34.66 24.44 -1.19
N ARG A 24 -33.46 24.78 -1.67
CA ARG A 24 -32.20 24.12 -1.29
C ARG A 24 -31.96 24.19 0.21
N LEU A 25 -32.02 25.39 0.79
CA LEU A 25 -31.78 25.62 2.22
C LEU A 25 -32.84 24.93 3.09
N THR A 26 -34.09 24.85 2.64
CA THR A 26 -35.15 24.13 3.35
C THR A 26 -34.86 22.63 3.39
N SER A 27 -34.41 22.05 2.28
CA SER A 27 -33.99 20.65 2.24
C SER A 27 -32.77 20.37 3.12
N GLU A 28 -31.77 21.26 3.13
CA GLU A 28 -30.60 21.14 4.01
C GLU A 28 -30.99 21.23 5.50
N LEU A 29 -31.90 22.14 5.86
CA LEU A 29 -32.42 22.23 7.23
C LEU A 29 -33.19 20.99 7.64
N GLN A 30 -33.99 20.41 6.73
CA GLN A 30 -34.68 19.14 6.99
C GLN A 30 -33.71 17.99 7.23
N GLU A 31 -32.64 17.87 6.43
CA GLU A 31 -31.60 16.88 6.67
C GLU A 31 -30.90 17.06 8.01
N LEU A 32 -30.51 18.30 8.35
CA LEU A 32 -29.85 18.61 9.61
C LEU A 32 -30.76 18.33 10.81
N HIS A 33 -32.04 18.67 10.70
CA HIS A 33 -33.03 18.37 11.72
C HIS A 33 -33.12 16.86 11.96
N ILE A 34 -33.27 16.07 10.90
CA ILE A 34 -33.31 14.61 10.97
C ILE A 34 -32.03 14.03 11.60
N ARG A 35 -30.85 14.56 11.24
CA ARG A 35 -29.56 14.13 11.83
C ARG A 35 -29.41 14.47 13.31
N SER A 36 -30.13 15.48 13.81
CA SER A 36 -30.10 15.92 15.21
C SER A 36 -31.12 15.19 16.11
N LEU A 37 -32.01 14.37 15.53
CA LEU A 37 -33.04 13.66 16.29
C LEU A 37 -32.46 12.60 17.20
N SER A 38 -33.10 12.41 18.37
CA SER A 38 -32.74 11.32 19.27
C SER A 38 -33.21 9.96 18.72
N PRO A 39 -32.61 8.83 19.16
CA PRO A 39 -33.05 7.50 18.74
C PRO A 39 -34.53 7.20 19.04
N LYS A 40 -35.12 7.87 20.04
CA LYS A 40 -36.54 7.74 20.40
C LYS A 40 -37.45 8.48 19.42
N ASP A 41 -37.04 9.67 18.98
CA ASP A 41 -37.81 10.50 18.06
C ASP A 41 -37.74 9.98 16.62
N ALA A 42 -36.61 9.38 16.25
CA ALA A 42 -36.45 8.72 14.96
C ALA A 42 -37.42 7.54 14.77
N ALA A 43 -37.82 6.87 15.85
CA ALA A 43 -38.79 5.76 15.84
C ALA A 43 -40.25 6.21 15.63
N LEU A 44 -40.53 7.51 15.71
CA LEU A 44 -41.86 8.10 15.49
C LEU A 44 -42.05 8.64 14.06
N LEU A 45 -41.01 8.58 13.22
CA LEU A 45 -41.07 9.04 11.83
C LEU A 45 -41.86 8.07 10.94
N ASP A 46 -42.31 8.55 9.78
CA ASP A 46 -42.94 7.71 8.76
C ASP A 46 -42.00 6.55 8.36
N PRO A 47 -42.51 5.32 8.13
CA PRO A 47 -41.69 4.15 7.79
C PRO A 47 -40.73 4.36 6.61
N ALA A 48 -41.10 5.16 5.60
CA ALA A 48 -40.23 5.47 4.48
C ALA A 48 -39.05 6.35 4.90
N VAL A 49 -39.28 7.31 5.81
CA VAL A 49 -38.24 8.17 6.37
C VAL A 49 -37.33 7.38 7.31
N GLN A 50 -37.88 6.46 8.11
CA GLN A 50 -37.10 5.57 8.97
C GLN A 50 -36.11 4.72 8.18
N HIS A 51 -36.52 4.19 7.02
CA HIS A 51 -35.65 3.41 6.14
C HIS A 51 -34.46 4.24 5.63
N VAL A 52 -34.72 5.45 5.13
CA VAL A 52 -33.68 6.37 4.64
C VAL A 52 -32.71 6.78 5.74
N VAL A 53 -33.22 7.03 6.95
CA VAL A 53 -32.40 7.35 8.13
C VAL A 53 -31.53 6.16 8.54
N ALA A 54 -32.06 4.93 8.50
CA ALA A 54 -31.31 3.72 8.81
C ALA A 54 -30.16 3.49 7.80
N GLU A 55 -30.42 3.65 6.50
CA GLU A 55 -29.40 3.55 5.45
C GLU A 55 -28.30 4.61 5.62
N SER A 56 -28.69 5.86 5.88
CA SER A 56 -27.74 6.96 6.15
C SER A 56 -26.85 6.67 7.36
N ASN A 57 -27.42 6.12 8.44
CA ASN A 57 -26.68 5.75 9.64
C ASN A 57 -25.71 4.59 9.37
N LEU A 58 -26.12 3.59 8.58
CA LEU A 58 -25.26 2.49 8.15
C LEU A 58 -24.09 3.01 7.30
N MET A 59 -24.37 3.85 6.32
CA MET A 59 -23.34 4.48 5.47
C MET A 59 -22.36 5.32 6.29
N THR A 60 -22.85 6.08 7.26
CA THR A 60 -22.01 6.85 8.18
C THR A 60 -21.12 5.95 9.02
N THR A 61 -21.65 4.81 9.49
CA THR A 61 -20.89 3.82 10.26
C THR A 61 -19.82 3.15 9.42
N LEU A 62 -20.14 2.76 8.18
CA LEU A 62 -19.19 2.22 7.22
C LEU A 62 -18.06 3.20 6.92
N ALA A 63 -18.39 4.47 6.67
CA ALA A 63 -17.40 5.51 6.42
C ALA A 63 -16.48 5.73 7.63
N LYS A 64 -17.03 5.75 8.85
CA LYS A 64 -16.23 5.83 10.08
C LYS A 64 -15.32 4.62 10.26
N ASN A 65 -15.82 3.40 10.03
CA ASN A 65 -15.02 2.18 10.12
C ASN A 65 -13.90 2.16 9.07
N GLN A 66 -14.16 2.63 7.86
CA GLN A 66 -13.12 2.80 6.84
C GLN A 66 -12.06 3.81 7.28
N GLN A 67 -12.46 4.96 7.82
CA GLN A 67 -11.52 5.97 8.35
C GLN A 67 -10.68 5.42 9.51
N LEU A 68 -11.28 4.69 10.44
CA LEU A 68 -10.56 4.04 11.55
C LEU A 68 -9.56 3.00 11.03
N ASN A 69 -9.92 2.23 10.01
CA ASN A 69 -9.00 1.28 9.37
C ASN A 69 -7.83 1.98 8.69
N VAL A 70 -8.07 3.11 8.01
CA VAL A 70 -7.02 3.94 7.41
C VAL A 70 -6.10 4.52 8.48
N ALA A 71 -6.65 5.05 9.57
CA ALA A 71 -5.87 5.59 10.68
C ALA A 71 -5.02 4.51 11.39
N SER A 72 -5.58 3.32 11.59
CA SER A 72 -4.85 2.15 12.11
C SER A 72 -3.70 1.74 11.18
N ALA A 73 -3.96 1.66 9.87
CA ALA A 73 -2.93 1.37 8.89
C ALA A 73 -1.82 2.44 8.85
N GLN A 74 -2.18 3.72 8.99
CA GLN A 74 -1.22 4.83 9.08
C GLN A 74 -0.38 4.77 10.36
N SER A 75 -0.99 4.43 11.50
CA SER A 75 -0.28 4.24 12.77
C SER A 75 0.74 3.10 12.68
N MET A 76 0.33 1.95 12.15
CA MET A 76 1.23 0.80 11.94
C MET A 76 2.34 1.14 10.95
N LEU A 77 2.01 1.91 9.91
CA LEU A 77 2.99 2.36 8.92
C LEU A 77 4.02 3.31 9.56
N ALA A 78 3.60 4.24 10.42
CA ALA A 78 4.50 5.16 11.12
C ALA A 78 5.45 4.40 12.07
N GLU A 79 4.94 3.41 12.81
CA GLU A 79 5.75 2.58 13.70
C GLU A 79 6.75 1.71 12.93
N CYS A 80 6.35 1.16 11.77
CA CYS A 80 7.22 0.36 10.90
C CYS A 80 8.24 1.17 10.10
N LEU A 81 7.91 2.41 9.70
CA LEU A 81 8.83 3.29 8.96
C LEU A 81 9.95 3.81 9.88
N GLY A 82 9.65 4.08 11.16
CA GLY A 82 10.57 4.81 12.02
C GLY A 82 11.01 6.12 11.36
N ASP A 83 12.32 6.32 11.23
CA ASP A 83 12.93 7.48 10.56
C ASP A 83 13.26 7.24 9.06
N HIS A 84 12.85 6.10 8.49
CA HIS A 84 13.18 5.77 7.10
C HIS A 84 12.29 6.52 6.11
N PRO A 85 12.86 7.11 5.04
CA PRO A 85 12.07 7.78 4.02
C PRO A 85 11.22 6.80 3.20
N ILE A 86 10.03 7.24 2.78
CA ILE A 86 9.19 6.47 1.86
C ILE A 86 9.85 6.46 0.48
N ALA A 87 10.11 5.26 -0.04
CA ALA A 87 10.67 5.09 -1.37
C ALA A 87 9.72 5.66 -2.44
N THR A 88 10.23 6.57 -3.28
CA THR A 88 9.52 7.12 -4.44
C THR A 88 10.08 6.55 -5.73
N LEU A 89 9.32 6.57 -6.82
CA LEU A 89 9.76 6.06 -8.12
C LEU A 89 11.03 6.76 -8.66
N ASP A 90 11.24 8.02 -8.30
CA ASP A 90 12.43 8.76 -8.73
C ASP A 90 13.70 8.28 -8.03
N MET A 91 13.61 7.90 -6.74
CA MET A 91 14.76 7.33 -6.01
C MET A 91 15.29 6.05 -6.67
N LEU A 92 14.43 5.24 -7.30
CA LEU A 92 14.86 4.02 -8.00
C LEU A 92 15.77 4.32 -9.20
N LYS A 93 15.64 5.51 -9.80
CA LYS A 93 16.46 5.93 -10.96
C LYS A 93 17.87 6.31 -10.53
N GLU A 94 18.00 6.86 -9.32
CA GLU A 94 19.23 7.47 -8.79
C GLU A 94 20.24 6.46 -8.24
N VAL A 95 19.83 5.22 -8.02
CA VAL A 95 20.67 4.18 -7.40
C VAL A 95 21.20 3.18 -8.42
N ASP A 96 22.37 2.59 -8.17
CA ASP A 96 22.96 1.58 -9.06
C ASP A 96 22.33 0.18 -8.90
N GLY A 97 21.73 -0.07 -7.72
CA GLY A 97 21.17 -1.36 -7.37
C GLY A 97 20.16 -1.28 -6.24
N ILE A 98 19.19 -2.20 -6.27
CA ILE A 98 18.08 -2.25 -5.31
C ILE A 98 17.96 -3.65 -4.70
N LEU A 99 17.92 -3.73 -3.37
CA LEU A 99 17.50 -4.92 -2.62
C LEU A 99 16.05 -4.75 -2.17
N PHE A 100 15.14 -5.57 -2.69
CA PHE A 100 13.74 -5.56 -2.29
C PHE A 100 13.49 -6.57 -1.16
N GLY A 101 12.95 -6.06 -0.05
CA GLY A 101 12.60 -6.84 1.13
C GLY A 101 11.12 -6.87 1.38
N PHE A 102 10.51 -8.05 1.53
CA PHE A 102 9.09 -8.13 1.87
C PHE A 102 8.65 -9.45 2.53
N PRO A 103 7.61 -9.41 3.37
CA PRO A 103 7.04 -10.62 3.94
C PRO A 103 6.29 -11.43 2.89
N CYS A 104 6.38 -12.75 2.98
CA CYS A 104 5.62 -13.67 2.15
C CYS A 104 4.11 -13.57 2.42
N ARG A 105 3.33 -13.63 1.34
CA ARG A 105 1.89 -13.90 1.33
C ARG A 105 1.63 -15.07 0.39
N PHE A 106 1.43 -16.25 0.97
CA PHE A 106 1.10 -17.50 0.27
C PHE A 106 2.06 -17.84 -0.89
N GLY A 107 3.37 -17.66 -0.69
CA GLY A 107 4.39 -17.90 -1.71
C GLY A 107 4.57 -16.77 -2.73
N SER A 108 4.02 -15.59 -2.45
CA SER A 108 4.12 -14.40 -3.30
C SER A 108 4.39 -13.13 -2.47
N MET A 109 4.57 -12.01 -3.16
CA MET A 109 4.69 -10.68 -2.55
C MET A 109 3.35 -10.21 -1.96
N PRO A 110 3.34 -9.33 -0.95
CA PRO A 110 2.11 -8.76 -0.41
C PRO A 110 1.51 -7.74 -1.39
N ALA A 111 0.21 -7.45 -1.23
CA ALA A 111 -0.52 -6.53 -2.10
C ALA A 111 0.13 -5.13 -2.19
N GLN A 112 0.73 -4.66 -1.09
CA GLN A 112 1.44 -3.37 -1.01
C GLN A 112 2.64 -3.33 -1.96
N VAL A 113 3.45 -4.39 -2.00
CA VAL A 113 4.60 -4.51 -2.90
C VAL A 113 4.13 -4.67 -4.33
N LYS A 114 3.07 -5.46 -4.56
CA LYS A 114 2.49 -5.60 -5.89
C LYS A 114 1.97 -4.26 -6.44
N ALA A 115 1.29 -3.47 -5.62
CA ALA A 115 0.81 -2.14 -6.00
C ALA A 115 1.97 -1.18 -6.32
N PHE A 116 3.07 -1.25 -5.56
CA PHE A 116 4.30 -0.50 -5.87
C PHE A 116 4.94 -0.96 -7.19
N PHE A 117 5.03 -2.25 -7.45
CA PHE A 117 5.53 -2.77 -8.72
C PHE A 117 4.64 -2.38 -9.91
N ASP A 118 3.32 -2.35 -9.72
CA ASP A 118 2.36 -1.94 -10.75
C ASP A 118 2.46 -0.45 -11.08
N SER A 119 2.87 0.39 -10.13
CA SER A 119 3.12 1.82 -10.39
C SER A 119 4.43 2.08 -11.16
N CYS A 120 5.31 1.08 -11.27
CA CYS A 120 6.58 1.17 -12.01
C CYS A 120 6.43 1.02 -13.55
N GLY A 121 5.21 1.11 -14.10
CA GLY A 121 4.96 0.97 -15.54
C GLY A 121 5.70 1.99 -16.40
N SER A 122 5.81 3.25 -15.95
CA SER A 122 6.57 4.29 -16.66
C SER A 122 8.08 4.05 -16.64
N LEU A 123 8.62 3.46 -15.56
CA LEU A 123 10.03 3.07 -15.47
C LEU A 123 10.36 1.96 -16.47
N CYS A 124 9.45 0.99 -16.63
CA CYS A 124 9.56 -0.08 -17.62
C CYS A 124 9.56 0.50 -19.04
N ALA A 125 8.58 1.36 -19.36
CA ALA A 125 8.45 1.96 -20.69
C ALA A 125 9.66 2.83 -21.10
N THR A 126 10.29 3.48 -20.14
CA THR A 126 11.47 4.34 -20.37
C THR A 126 12.80 3.58 -20.25
N GLY A 127 12.77 2.31 -19.81
CA GLY A 127 13.98 1.53 -19.53
C GLY A 127 14.82 2.08 -18.37
N ALA A 128 14.22 2.83 -17.44
CA ALA A 128 14.95 3.57 -16.41
C ALA A 128 15.73 2.67 -15.43
N LEU A 129 15.33 1.39 -15.30
CA LEU A 129 15.98 0.42 -14.43
C LEU A 129 16.84 -0.60 -15.20
N VAL A 130 16.93 -0.48 -16.52
CA VAL A 130 17.70 -1.42 -17.36
C VAL A 130 19.18 -1.36 -16.98
N GLY A 131 19.77 -2.53 -16.75
CA GLY A 131 21.18 -2.67 -16.39
C GLY A 131 21.49 -2.48 -14.90
N LYS A 132 20.57 -1.90 -14.11
CA LYS A 132 20.73 -1.82 -12.65
C LYS A 132 20.64 -3.20 -12.02
N THR A 133 21.26 -3.39 -10.86
CA THR A 133 21.19 -4.67 -10.14
C THR A 133 19.94 -4.76 -9.26
N GLY A 134 19.36 -5.95 -9.17
CA GLY A 134 18.21 -6.25 -8.33
C GLY A 134 18.46 -7.48 -7.47
N GLY A 135 18.10 -7.44 -6.20
CA GLY A 135 18.13 -8.62 -5.32
C GLY A 135 16.93 -8.66 -4.40
N LEU A 136 16.68 -9.82 -3.79
CA LEU A 136 15.47 -10.10 -3.03
C LEU A 136 15.82 -10.68 -1.66
N PHE A 137 15.09 -10.29 -0.62
CA PHE A 137 15.11 -10.93 0.69
C PHE A 137 13.69 -10.95 1.28
N PHE A 138 13.41 -11.91 2.16
CA PHE A 138 12.02 -12.18 2.54
C PHE A 138 11.86 -12.73 3.96
N SER A 139 10.63 -12.67 4.47
CA SER A 139 10.26 -13.26 5.75
C SER A 139 9.04 -14.17 5.60
N THR A 140 9.04 -15.36 6.20
CA THR A 140 7.90 -16.28 6.18
C THR A 140 7.48 -16.68 7.58
N GLY A 141 6.22 -17.12 7.73
CA GLY A 141 5.73 -17.64 9.01
C GLY A 141 6.24 -19.04 9.35
N THR A 142 6.54 -19.87 8.35
CA THR A 142 6.94 -21.27 8.49
C THR A 142 8.04 -21.65 7.51
N GLN A 143 8.78 -22.73 7.79
CA GLN A 143 9.94 -23.20 7.00
C GLN A 143 9.60 -23.38 5.51
N GLY A 144 8.55 -24.14 5.20
CA GLY A 144 8.11 -24.38 3.82
C GLY A 144 7.16 -23.32 3.25
N GLY A 145 6.81 -22.30 4.03
CA GLY A 145 5.77 -21.32 3.71
C GLY A 145 6.18 -20.25 2.69
N GLY A 146 6.92 -20.62 1.65
CA GLY A 146 7.34 -19.73 0.57
C GLY A 146 8.73 -19.12 0.70
N GLN A 147 9.65 -19.77 1.42
CA GLN A 147 11.07 -19.34 1.50
C GLN A 147 11.80 -19.37 0.14
N GLU A 148 11.19 -19.95 -0.88
CA GLU A 148 11.72 -19.96 -2.25
C GLU A 148 10.75 -19.33 -3.25
N THR A 149 9.47 -19.73 -3.18
CA THR A 149 8.46 -19.29 -4.15
C THR A 149 8.19 -17.79 -4.12
N THR A 150 8.33 -17.14 -2.95
CA THR A 150 8.20 -15.68 -2.84
C THR A 150 9.26 -14.95 -3.67
N ALA A 151 10.50 -15.44 -3.70
CA ALA A 151 11.54 -14.89 -4.56
C ALA A 151 11.30 -15.25 -6.03
N PHE A 152 10.94 -16.51 -6.30
CA PHE A 152 10.68 -16.99 -7.67
C PHE A 152 9.60 -16.18 -8.39
N THR A 153 8.50 -15.87 -7.69
CA THR A 153 7.41 -15.07 -8.25
C THR A 153 7.78 -13.60 -8.42
N ALA A 154 8.64 -13.06 -7.55
CA ALA A 154 9.08 -11.66 -7.61
C ALA A 154 10.18 -11.39 -8.64
N VAL A 155 11.01 -12.39 -8.98
CA VAL A 155 12.04 -12.26 -10.04
C VAL A 155 11.45 -11.82 -11.38
N THR A 156 10.20 -12.18 -11.65
CA THR A 156 9.49 -11.76 -12.87
C THR A 156 9.44 -10.23 -13.03
N PHE A 157 9.33 -9.48 -11.93
CA PHE A 157 9.38 -8.01 -11.97
C PHE A 157 10.76 -7.49 -12.40
N LEU A 158 11.83 -8.03 -11.81
CA LEU A 158 13.20 -7.66 -12.16
C LEU A 158 13.48 -7.88 -13.65
N ALA A 159 13.01 -9.01 -14.18
CA ALA A 159 13.14 -9.34 -15.59
C ALA A 159 12.42 -8.33 -16.51
N HIS A 160 11.18 -7.95 -16.18
CA HIS A 160 10.42 -6.97 -16.97
C HIS A 160 11.04 -5.56 -16.92
N GLN A 161 11.66 -5.19 -15.80
CA GLN A 161 12.37 -3.91 -15.66
C GLN A 161 13.77 -3.91 -16.29
N GLY A 162 14.25 -5.05 -16.81
CA GLY A 162 15.58 -5.19 -17.39
C GLY A 162 16.72 -5.14 -16.37
N MET A 163 16.44 -5.48 -15.10
CA MET A 163 17.41 -5.48 -14.02
C MET A 163 18.24 -6.78 -14.02
N THR A 164 19.52 -6.67 -13.65
CA THR A 164 20.38 -7.83 -13.43
C THR A 164 20.11 -8.42 -12.06
N TYR A 165 19.50 -9.61 -12.03
CA TYR A 165 19.24 -10.29 -10.76
C TYR A 165 20.53 -10.84 -10.13
N VAL A 166 20.80 -10.42 -8.90
CA VAL A 166 21.94 -10.85 -8.08
C VAL A 166 21.41 -11.67 -6.91
N PRO A 167 21.40 -13.01 -7.01
CA PRO A 167 20.98 -13.89 -5.93
C PRO A 167 22.04 -14.00 -4.83
N LEU A 168 21.63 -14.43 -3.63
CA LEU A 168 22.57 -14.81 -2.57
C LEU A 168 23.45 -15.99 -3.03
N GLY A 169 22.83 -17.02 -3.61
CA GLY A 169 23.48 -18.29 -3.95
C GLY A 169 24.12 -18.97 -2.74
N TYR A 170 24.96 -19.98 -2.98
CA TYR A 170 25.72 -20.64 -1.90
C TYR A 170 26.92 -19.83 -1.38
N ARG A 171 27.00 -18.52 -1.68
CA ARG A 171 27.93 -17.60 -1.02
C ARG A 171 27.62 -17.49 0.47
N GLY A 172 26.34 -17.52 0.81
CA GLY A 172 25.85 -17.69 2.17
C GLY A 172 26.06 -19.13 2.63
N LYS A 173 27.27 -19.47 3.09
CA LYS A 173 27.61 -20.84 3.52
C LYS A 173 26.71 -21.36 4.65
N GLY A 174 26.08 -20.47 5.42
CA GLY A 174 25.09 -20.84 6.44
C GLY A 174 23.83 -21.51 5.87
N LEU A 175 23.55 -21.41 4.57
CA LEU A 175 22.36 -22.02 3.94
C LEU A 175 22.35 -23.55 3.96
N VAL A 176 23.50 -24.20 4.15
CA VAL A 176 23.59 -25.67 4.23
C VAL A 176 23.55 -26.17 5.68
N ASN A 177 23.31 -25.29 6.65
CA ASN A 177 23.18 -25.67 8.04
C ASN A 177 21.94 -26.55 8.23
N MET A 178 22.09 -27.66 8.95
CA MET A 178 21.01 -28.59 9.26
C MET A 178 20.82 -28.79 10.77
N ASP A 179 21.58 -28.05 11.59
CA ASP A 179 21.60 -28.17 13.05
C ASP A 179 20.56 -27.25 13.70
N GLU A 180 20.21 -26.14 13.05
CA GLU A 180 19.19 -25.19 13.51
C GLU A 180 18.19 -24.80 12.42
N MET A 181 16.97 -24.46 12.84
CA MET A 181 15.93 -23.99 11.92
C MET A 181 16.23 -22.55 11.47
N HIS A 182 16.45 -22.36 10.18
CA HIS A 182 16.71 -21.06 9.58
C HIS A 182 15.89 -20.80 8.31
N GLY A 183 15.69 -19.53 7.99
CA GLY A 183 15.21 -19.07 6.70
C GLY A 183 16.34 -18.85 5.69
N GLY A 184 15.95 -18.40 4.50
CA GLY A 184 16.84 -18.13 3.38
C GLY A 184 16.93 -19.29 2.41
N SER A 185 17.31 -18.96 1.19
CA SER A 185 17.53 -19.91 0.09
C SER A 185 18.58 -19.34 -0.86
N PRO A 186 19.04 -20.11 -1.87
CA PRO A 186 19.92 -19.55 -2.89
C PRO A 186 19.34 -18.32 -3.62
N TRP A 187 18.01 -18.14 -3.60
CA TRP A 187 17.32 -16.99 -4.18
C TRP A 187 17.50 -15.68 -3.39
N GLY A 188 17.84 -15.76 -2.10
CA GLY A 188 17.94 -14.59 -1.25
C GLY A 188 17.99 -14.95 0.23
N ALA A 189 18.51 -14.04 1.05
CA ALA A 189 18.42 -14.18 2.49
C ALA A 189 16.96 -14.15 2.93
N GLY A 190 16.67 -14.90 4.00
CA GLY A 190 15.33 -14.96 4.53
C GLY A 190 15.33 -15.22 6.02
N THR A 191 14.21 -14.93 6.65
CA THR A 191 13.99 -15.18 8.08
C THR A 191 12.65 -15.86 8.34
N LEU A 192 12.54 -16.54 9.48
CA LEU A 192 11.31 -17.16 9.95
C LEU A 192 10.72 -16.35 11.10
N ALA A 193 9.50 -15.85 10.92
CA ALA A 193 8.81 -15.02 11.91
C ALA A 193 7.95 -15.84 12.90
N LYS A 194 7.77 -17.16 12.66
CA LYS A 194 6.78 -18.03 13.33
C LYS A 194 5.34 -17.54 13.10
N SER A 195 4.36 -18.44 13.20
CA SER A 195 2.95 -18.03 13.22
C SER A 195 2.72 -17.03 14.36
N GLY A 196 2.13 -15.88 14.04
CA GLY A 196 1.96 -14.77 14.99
C GLY A 196 3.16 -13.82 15.14
N GLY A 197 4.25 -14.00 14.40
CA GLY A 197 5.32 -12.99 14.29
C GLY A 197 6.24 -12.86 15.51
N SER A 198 6.23 -13.83 16.43
CA SER A 198 6.99 -13.75 17.69
C SER A 198 8.47 -14.12 17.57
N ARG A 199 8.88 -14.83 16.50
CA ARG A 199 10.30 -15.20 16.31
C ARG A 199 11.04 -14.04 15.62
N GLN A 200 12.17 -13.66 16.19
CA GLN A 200 13.11 -12.71 15.60
C GLN A 200 14.13 -13.42 14.70
N PRO A 201 14.78 -12.69 13.77
CA PRO A 201 15.85 -13.26 12.96
C PRO A 201 16.96 -13.87 13.82
N SER A 202 17.41 -15.08 13.48
CA SER A 202 18.54 -15.71 14.17
C SER A 202 19.87 -15.08 13.75
N GLU A 203 20.93 -15.31 14.52
CA GLU A 203 22.29 -14.86 14.17
C GLU A 203 22.72 -15.38 12.80
N LEU A 204 22.39 -16.65 12.48
CA LEU A 204 22.66 -17.24 11.16
C LEU A 204 21.92 -16.48 10.05
N GLU A 205 20.63 -16.19 10.22
CA GLU A 205 19.83 -15.46 9.22
C GLU A 205 20.35 -14.03 9.01
N LEU A 206 20.77 -13.34 10.08
CA LEU A 206 21.40 -12.03 10.01
C LEU A 206 22.76 -12.08 9.31
N ALA A 207 23.56 -13.11 9.56
CA ALA A 207 24.85 -13.33 8.88
C ALA A 207 24.66 -13.61 7.38
N LEU A 208 23.61 -14.36 7.00
CA LEU A 208 23.23 -14.57 5.60
C LEU A 208 22.80 -13.26 4.93
N ALA A 209 21.96 -12.45 5.58
CA ALA A 209 21.55 -11.14 5.08
C ALA A 209 22.74 -10.20 4.90
N THR A 210 23.67 -10.18 5.86
CA THR A 210 24.92 -9.42 5.77
C THR A 210 25.77 -9.87 4.57
N THR A 211 25.90 -11.18 4.37
CA THR A 211 26.62 -11.76 3.23
C THR A 211 25.96 -11.38 1.90
N GLN A 212 24.62 -11.39 1.84
CA GLN A 212 23.87 -10.93 0.67
C GLN A 212 24.17 -9.47 0.37
N GLY A 213 24.06 -8.58 1.36
CA GLY A 213 24.33 -7.15 1.19
C GLY A 213 25.73 -6.87 0.67
N MET A 214 26.75 -7.51 1.26
CA MET A 214 28.14 -7.38 0.83
C MET A 214 28.35 -7.87 -0.61
N SER A 215 27.87 -9.07 -0.93
CA SER A 215 28.06 -9.64 -2.28
C SER A 215 27.26 -8.88 -3.35
N PHE A 216 26.05 -8.44 -3.01
CA PHE A 216 25.23 -7.57 -3.85
C PHE A 216 25.98 -6.28 -4.16
N ALA A 217 26.44 -5.55 -3.14
CA ALA A 217 27.17 -4.30 -3.32
C ALA A 217 28.45 -4.48 -4.16
N GLN A 218 29.18 -5.59 -3.98
CA GLN A 218 30.36 -5.90 -4.79
C GLN A 218 30.02 -6.12 -6.27
N VAL A 219 28.93 -6.82 -6.58
CA VAL A 219 28.48 -7.03 -7.96
C VAL A 219 27.97 -5.72 -8.55
N THR A 220 27.13 -4.99 -7.82
CA THR A 220 26.62 -3.67 -8.22
C THR A 220 27.76 -2.72 -8.55
N LYS A 221 28.79 -2.61 -7.69
CA LYS A 221 29.96 -1.75 -7.94
C LYS A 221 30.72 -2.10 -9.22
N LYS A 222 30.70 -3.37 -9.65
CA LYS A 222 31.36 -3.80 -10.90
C LYS A 222 30.53 -3.53 -12.15
N LEU A 223 29.21 -3.42 -12.00
CA LEU A 223 28.27 -3.19 -13.09
C LEU A 223 27.86 -1.71 -13.19
N ALA A 224 28.03 -0.95 -12.12
CA ALA A 224 27.86 0.49 -12.11
C ALA A 224 28.87 1.13 -13.08
N ALA A 225 28.36 2.00 -13.96
CA ALA A 225 29.13 2.70 -14.98
C ALA A 225 29.88 3.91 -14.41
#